data_AF-S8D0N4-F1
#
_entry.id   AF-S8D0N4-F1
#
_cell.length_a   1.000
_cell.length_b   1.000
_cell.length_c   1.000
_cell.angle_alpha   90.00
_cell.angle_beta   90.00
_cell.angle_gamma   90.00
#
_symmetry.space_group_name_H-M   'P 1'
#
loop_
_entity.id
_entity.type
_entity.pdbx_description
1 polymer ?
#
loop_
_entity_poly.entity_id
_entity_poly.type
_entity_poly.pdbx_seq_one_letter_code
_entity_poly.pdbx_strand_id
1 'polypeptide(L)'
;ESTLGAELMSVRERWSGDEGMEGVRVYEFEYSVESRRGGSKRVFSGAFAKSKKLYLLNISISDSDDDDDDDGIAIEKKKPNNDNRRRSLLGRVLHSFQPIPI
;
A
#
# COMPACT_ATOMS: atom_id res chain seq x y z
N GLU A 1 -6.09 20.36 -0.09
CA GLU A 1 -4.72 19.77 -0.17
C GLU A 1 -4.31 19.77 -1.64
N SER A 2 -3.06 20.11 -1.98
CA SER A 2 -2.58 20.15 -3.38
C SER A 2 -1.44 19.15 -3.54
N THR A 3 -1.51 18.29 -4.56
CA THR A 3 -0.48 17.32 -4.89
C THR A 3 0.68 18.03 -5.58
N LEU A 4 1.90 17.82 -5.09
CA LEU A 4 3.13 18.33 -5.68
C LEU A 4 3.73 17.34 -6.68
N GLY A 5 3.68 16.04 -6.35
CA GLY A 5 4.21 14.98 -7.17
C GLY A 5 3.69 13.61 -6.73
N ALA A 6 3.91 12.62 -7.60
CA ALA A 6 3.68 11.22 -7.30
C ALA A 6 4.79 10.38 -7.93
N GLU A 7 5.25 9.37 -7.22
CA GLU A 7 6.30 8.46 -7.66
C GLU A 7 5.83 7.02 -7.54
N LEU A 8 5.91 6.26 -8.63
CA LEU A 8 5.61 4.83 -8.63
C LEU A 8 6.83 4.06 -8.09
N MET A 9 6.61 3.30 -7.02
CA MET A 9 7.68 2.57 -6.32
C MET A 9 7.72 1.10 -6.69
N SER A 10 6.56 0.46 -6.86
CA SER A 10 6.47 -0.96 -7.18
C SER A 10 5.20 -1.29 -7.96
N VAL A 11 5.31 -2.32 -8.81
CA VAL A 11 4.19 -2.92 -9.54
C VAL A 11 4.30 -4.42 -9.44
N ARG A 12 3.18 -5.08 -9.18
CA ARG A 12 3.09 -6.54 -9.17
C ARG A 12 1.79 -7.01 -9.80
N GLU A 13 1.84 -8.17 -10.41
CA GLU A 13 0.65 -8.91 -10.83
C GLU A 13 0.51 -10.19 -9.99
N ARG A 14 -0.72 -10.49 -9.59
CA ARG A 14 -1.11 -11.65 -8.81
C ARG A 14 -2.27 -12.35 -9.51
N TRP A 15 -2.25 -13.67 -9.57
CA TRP A 15 -3.42 -14.48 -9.93
C TRP A 15 -4.25 -14.76 -8.68
N SER A 16 -5.57 -14.52 -8.72
CA SER A 16 -6.45 -14.71 -7.55
C SER A 16 -6.98 -16.14 -7.39
N GLY A 17 -6.88 -16.98 -8.43
CA GLY A 17 -7.35 -18.36 -8.41
C GLY A 17 -6.24 -19.34 -8.05
N ASP A 18 -6.60 -20.57 -7.70
CA ASP A 18 -5.65 -21.68 -7.67
C ASP A 18 -5.26 -22.08 -9.11
N GLU A 19 -4.15 -22.80 -9.26
CA GLU A 19 -3.74 -23.34 -10.56
C GLU A 19 -4.88 -24.17 -11.18
N GLY A 20 -5.36 -23.76 -12.36
CA GLY A 20 -6.45 -24.44 -13.07
C GLY A 20 -7.88 -23.97 -12.76
N MET A 21 -8.07 -22.97 -11.89
CA MET A 21 -9.39 -22.36 -11.61
C MET A 21 -9.58 -21.03 -12.35
N GLU A 22 -10.84 -20.60 -12.55
CA GLU A 22 -11.16 -19.25 -13.03
C GLU A 22 -10.69 -18.21 -12.01
N GLY A 23 -9.52 -17.62 -12.27
CA GLY A 23 -8.97 -16.51 -11.51
C GLY A 23 -9.10 -15.18 -12.26
N VAL A 24 -8.90 -14.09 -11.53
CA VAL A 24 -8.75 -12.75 -12.10
C VAL A 24 -7.32 -12.28 -11.81
N ARG A 25 -6.72 -11.60 -12.79
CA ARG A 25 -5.48 -10.86 -12.56
C ARG A 25 -5.77 -9.70 -11.61
N VAL A 26 -5.06 -9.65 -10.50
CA VAL A 26 -5.05 -8.52 -9.58
C VAL A 26 -3.74 -7.78 -9.76
N TYR A 27 -3.84 -6.50 -10.05
CA TYR A 27 -2.71 -5.60 -10.20
C TYR A 27 -2.50 -4.84 -8.91
N GLU A 28 -1.26 -4.84 -8.44
CA GLU A 28 -0.85 -4.20 -7.20
C GLU A 28 0.16 -3.11 -7.51
N PHE A 29 -0.01 -1.95 -6.88
CA PHE A 29 0.85 -0.79 -7.08
C PHE A 29 1.21 -0.21 -5.72
N GLU A 30 2.47 0.20 -5.58
CA GLU A 30 2.92 1.02 -4.47
C GLU A 30 3.41 2.35 -5.05
N TYR A 31 2.89 3.47 -4.55
CA TYR A 31 3.32 4.79 -4.98
C TYR A 31 3.32 5.78 -3.82
N SER A 32 4.21 6.77 -3.89
CA SER A 32 4.20 7.91 -2.98
C SER A 32 3.42 9.06 -3.62
N VAL A 33 2.74 9.86 -2.79
CA VAL A 33 2.11 11.11 -3.18
C VAL A 33 2.61 12.19 -2.23
N GLU A 34 3.27 13.20 -2.79
CA GLU A 34 3.73 14.35 -2.03
C GLU A 34 2.69 15.46 -2.11
N SER A 35 2.39 16.07 -0.97
CA SER A 35 1.41 17.13 -0.87
C SER A 35 1.99 18.39 -0.24
N ARG A 36 1.49 19.55 -0.68
CA ARG A 36 2.00 20.86 -0.23
C ARG A 36 1.78 21.17 1.25
N ARG A 37 0.83 20.49 1.90
CA ARG A 37 0.42 20.76 3.30
C ARG A 37 0.17 19.51 4.14
N GLY A 38 0.27 18.31 3.56
CA GLY A 38 -0.10 17.04 4.21
C GLY A 38 1.02 16.00 4.25
N GLY A 39 2.27 16.42 4.01
CA GLY A 39 3.44 15.53 3.95
C GLY A 39 3.41 14.57 2.76
N SER A 40 4.36 13.64 2.74
CA SER A 40 4.33 12.49 1.84
C SER A 40 3.44 11.40 2.39
N LYS A 41 2.70 10.75 1.51
CA LYS A 41 1.88 9.57 1.80
C LYS A 41 2.35 8.43 0.92
N ARG A 42 2.46 7.25 1.50
CA ARG A 42 2.64 6.01 0.76
C ARG A 42 1.29 5.35 0.56
N VAL A 43 1.03 4.90 -0.67
CA VAL A 43 -0.23 4.26 -1.04
C VAL A 43 0.04 2.86 -1.57
N PHE A 44 -0.64 1.88 -0.99
CA PHE A 44 -0.71 0.51 -1.50
C PHE A 44 -2.06 0.32 -2.17
N SER A 45 -2.03 -0.05 -3.44
CA SER A 45 -3.23 -0.18 -4.26
C SER A 45 -3.37 -1.57 -4.83
N GLY A 46 -4.61 -2.04 -4.92
CA GLY A 46 -5.00 -3.28 -5.57
C GLY A 46 -6.16 -3.03 -6.53
N ALA A 47 -6.07 -3.58 -7.74
CA ALA A 47 -7.06 -3.38 -8.79
C ALA A 47 -7.36 -4.68 -9.54
N PHE A 48 -8.64 -4.94 -9.79
CA PHE A 48 -9.06 -6.01 -10.71
C PHE A 48 -10.40 -5.67 -11.36
N ALA A 49 -10.68 -6.28 -12.51
CA ALA A 49 -11.96 -6.14 -13.20
C ALA A 49 -12.73 -7.48 -13.17
N LYS A 50 -13.99 -7.45 -12.75
CA LYS A 50 -14.89 -8.61 -12.76
C LYS A 50 -16.32 -8.16 -13.06
N SER A 51 -17.08 -8.95 -13.82
CA SER A 51 -18.49 -8.68 -14.15
C SER A 51 -18.74 -7.25 -14.69
N LYS A 52 -17.85 -6.78 -15.59
CA LYS A 52 -17.88 -5.43 -16.19
C LYS A 52 -17.74 -4.27 -15.16
N LYS A 53 -17.22 -4.56 -13.97
CA LYS A 53 -16.93 -3.57 -12.91
C LYS A 53 -15.45 -3.58 -12.59
N LEU A 54 -14.88 -2.39 -12.40
CA LEU A 54 -13.53 -2.18 -11.90
C LEU A 54 -13.58 -2.01 -10.38
N TYR A 55 -12.80 -2.83 -9.67
CA TYR A 55 -12.66 -2.79 -8.21
C TYR A 55 -11.30 -2.23 -7.87
N LEU A 56 -11.26 -1.23 -6.99
CA LEU A 56 -10.04 -0.54 -6.56
C LEU A 56 -10.02 -0.48 -5.04
N LEU A 57 -8.90 -0.90 -4.43
CA LEU A 57 -8.59 -0.70 -3.03
C LEU A 57 -7.35 0.19 -2.95
N ASN A 58 -7.44 1.30 -2.22
CA ASN A 58 -6.30 2.16 -1.91
C ASN A 58 -6.13 2.21 -0.39
N ILE A 59 -4.94 1.86 0.09
CA ILE A 59 -4.55 1.99 1.49
C ILE A 59 -3.50 3.08 1.56
N SER A 60 -3.90 4.26 2.04
CA SER A 60 -3.01 5.43 2.17
C SER A 60 -2.50 5.55 3.59
N ILE A 61 -1.20 5.81 3.73
CA ILE A 61 -0.53 5.95 5.02
C ILE A 61 0.32 7.20 4.93
N SER A 62 0.17 8.10 5.90
CA SER A 62 1.08 9.22 6.04
C SER A 62 2.46 8.68 6.42
N ASP A 63 3.50 9.16 5.75
CA ASP A 63 4.87 8.98 6.23
C ASP A 63 5.15 9.88 7.45
N SER A 64 4.12 10.48 8.07
CA SER A 64 4.24 11.30 9.27
C SER A 64 4.82 10.45 10.39
N ASP A 65 6.12 10.60 10.59
CA ASP A 65 6.91 10.41 11.78
C ASP A 65 6.28 9.49 12.83
N ASP A 66 6.80 8.27 12.93
CA ASP A 66 6.69 7.44 14.14
C ASP A 66 7.45 8.03 15.35
N ASP A 67 7.74 9.32 15.33
CA ASP A 67 8.55 10.00 16.33
C ASP A 67 7.70 10.87 17.26
N ASP A 68 6.49 10.40 17.57
CA ASP A 68 5.78 10.76 18.81
C ASP A 68 6.12 9.76 19.94
N ASP A 69 7.41 9.43 20.10
CA ASP A 69 7.97 9.04 21.40
C ASP A 69 8.83 10.24 21.88
N ASP A 70 8.16 11.27 22.37
CA ASP A 70 8.74 12.45 23.04
C ASP A 70 9.35 12.07 24.40
N ASP A 71 10.51 11.39 24.36
CA ASP A 71 11.41 11.25 25.50
C ASP A 71 12.82 11.74 25.12
N GLY A 72 12.91 12.97 24.61
CA GLY A 72 14.03 13.90 24.83
C GLY A 72 15.50 13.45 24.75
N ILE A 73 15.88 12.37 24.07
CA ILE A 73 17.30 12.04 23.85
C ILE A 73 17.52 11.49 22.44
N ALA A 74 18.06 12.35 21.57
CA ALA A 74 18.65 11.96 20.30
C ALA A 74 19.88 11.08 20.54
N ILE A 75 19.67 9.77 20.56
CA ILE A 75 20.71 8.77 20.30
C ILE A 75 20.41 8.22 18.92
N GLU A 76 21.43 8.11 18.06
CA GLU A 76 21.41 7.38 16.79
C GLU A 76 20.96 5.93 17.01
N LYS A 77 19.67 5.71 17.24
CA LYS A 77 19.05 4.41 17.16
C LYS A 77 18.72 4.26 15.69
N LYS A 78 19.49 3.42 15.00
CA LYS A 78 19.05 2.77 13.77
C LYS A 78 17.77 2.00 14.14
N LYS A 79 16.63 2.69 14.08
CA LYS A 79 15.32 2.26 14.58
C LYS A 79 14.98 0.95 13.85
N PRO A 80 14.62 -0.13 14.55
CA PRO A 80 14.27 -1.37 13.88
C PRO A 80 13.11 -1.08 12.94
N ASN A 81 13.28 -1.51 11.69
CA ASN A 81 12.46 -1.22 10.52
C ASN A 81 10.94 -1.42 10.78
N ASN A 82 10.26 -0.39 11.29
CA ASN A 82 8.81 -0.36 11.49
C ASN A 82 8.09 -0.47 10.13
N ASP A 83 8.73 0.05 9.07
CA ASP A 83 8.22 -0.08 7.72
C ASP A 83 8.02 -1.53 7.31
N ASN A 84 8.92 -2.46 7.64
CA ASN A 84 8.79 -3.85 7.21
C ASN A 84 7.58 -4.53 7.86
N ARG A 85 7.32 -4.25 9.14
CA ARG A 85 6.15 -4.83 9.83
C ARG A 85 4.85 -4.23 9.31
N ARG A 86 4.84 -2.93 9.05
CA ARG A 86 3.70 -2.23 8.44
C ARG A 86 3.47 -2.69 7.01
N ARG A 87 4.50 -2.67 6.17
CA ARG A 87 4.49 -3.23 4.81
C ARG A 87 3.99 -4.68 4.81
N SER A 88 4.43 -5.51 5.75
CA SER A 88 3.93 -6.88 5.90
C SER A 88 2.44 -6.92 6.23
N LEU A 89 1.96 -6.13 7.19
CA LEU A 89 0.54 -6.04 7.52
C LEU A 89 -0.30 -5.53 6.34
N LEU A 90 0.17 -4.50 5.65
CA LEU A 90 -0.51 -3.89 4.51
C LEU A 90 -0.55 -4.82 3.32
N GLY A 91 0.54 -5.53 3.07
CA GLY A 91 0.58 -6.61 2.09
C GLY A 91 -0.45 -7.68 2.41
N ARG A 92 -0.65 -8.05 3.69
CA ARG A 92 -1.71 -8.99 4.09
C ARG A 92 -3.12 -8.42 3.85
N VAL A 93 -3.37 -7.16 4.18
CA VAL A 93 -4.66 -6.51 3.88
C VAL A 93 -4.91 -6.45 2.38
N LEU A 94 -3.89 -6.06 1.61
CA LEU A 94 -3.96 -6.02 0.15
C LEU A 94 -4.20 -7.41 -0.45
N HIS A 95 -3.54 -8.45 0.05
CA HIS A 95 -3.76 -9.83 -0.39
C HIS A 95 -5.11 -10.41 0.05
N SER A 96 -5.77 -9.82 1.06
CA SER A 96 -7.16 -10.18 1.39
C SER A 96 -8.17 -9.61 0.39
N PHE A 97 -7.76 -8.63 -0.42
CA PHE A 97 -8.57 -8.12 -1.51
C PHE A 97 -8.56 -9.10 -2.69
N GLN A 98 -9.57 -9.96 -2.71
CA GLN A 98 -9.75 -11.02 -3.70
C GLN A 98 -11.16 -10.96 -4.32
N PRO A 99 -11.31 -11.25 -5.61
CA PRO A 99 -12.61 -11.50 -6.21
C PRO A 99 -13.22 -12.79 -5.61
N ILE A 100 -14.45 -12.72 -5.11
CA ILE A 100 -15.18 -13.91 -4.65
C ILE A 100 -15.54 -14.76 -5.88
N PRO A 101 -15.25 -16.08 -5.91
CA PRO A 101 -15.75 -16.99 -6.94
C PRO A 101 -17.28 -16.90 -7.04
N ILE A 102 -17.83 -16.89 -8.26
CA ILE A 102 -19.30 -16.88 -8.45
C ILE A 102 -19.78 -18.32 -8.49
#